data_AF-A0A1I4AE78-F1
#
_entry.id   AF-A0A1I4AE78-F1
#
_cell.length_a   1.000
_cell.length_b   1.000
_cell.length_c   1.000
_cell.angle_alpha   90.00
_cell.angle_beta   90.00
_cell.angle_gamma   90.00
#
_symmetry.space_group_name_H-M   'P 1'
#
loop_
_entity.id
_entity.type
_entity.pdbx_description
1 polymer ?
#
loop_
_entity_poly.entity_id
_entity_poly.type
_entity_poly.pdbx_seq_one_letter_code
_entity_poly.pdbx_strand_id
1 'polypeptide(L)' 'MNNIGLPGLILILVYVAVLVIPFWKLWKRTGHSPWLSLLMLVPLVNFISLYVLAFKAWPTENKG' A
#
# COMPACT_ATOMS: atom_id res chain seq x y z
N MET A 1 0.38 13.76 -28.81
CA MET A 1 0.53 14.24 -27.42
C MET A 1 -0.80 14.03 -26.72
N ASN A 2 -0.89 13.10 -25.78
CA ASN A 2 -2.15 12.84 -25.10
C ASN A 2 -2.43 14.01 -24.15
N ASN A 3 -3.47 14.79 -24.43
CA ASN A 3 -3.96 15.82 -23.50
C ASN A 3 -4.60 15.10 -22.31
N ILE A 4 -3.82 14.85 -21.26
CA ILE A 4 -4.35 14.44 -19.95
C ILE A 4 -5.08 15.64 -19.34
N GLY A 5 -6.32 15.86 -19.79
CA GLY A 5 -7.20 16.86 -19.20
C GLY A 5 -7.51 16.54 -17.73
N LEU A 6 -8.23 17.44 -17.07
CA LEU A 6 -8.73 17.26 -15.69
C LEU A 6 -9.29 15.85 -15.41
N PRO A 7 -10.07 15.21 -16.31
CA PRO A 7 -10.55 13.85 -16.08
C PRO A 7 -9.42 12.81 -15.97
N GLY A 8 -8.34 12.96 -16.74
CA GLY A 8 -7.18 12.07 -16.69
C GLY A 8 -6.41 12.18 -15.37
N LEU A 9 -6.26 13.41 -14.84
CA LEU A 9 -5.63 13.63 -13.53
C LEU A 9 -6.43 13.01 -12.39
N ILE A 10 -7.76 13.13 -12.44
CA ILE A 10 -8.64 12.51 -11.43
C ILE A 10 -8.48 10.99 -11.45
N LEU A 11 -8.46 10.37 -12.64
CA LEU A 11 -8.28 8.92 -12.77
C LEU A 11 -6.93 8.46 -12.22
N ILE A 12 -5.84 9.20 -12.47
CA ILE A 12 -4.52 8.90 -11.91
C ILE A 12 -4.55 8.96 -10.39
N LEU A 13 -5.16 10.00 -9.81
CA LEU A 13 -5.27 10.13 -8.35
C LEU A 13 -6.09 9.00 -7.72
N VAL A 14 -7.22 8.64 -8.35
CA VAL A 14 -8.05 7.50 -7.89
C VAL A 14 -7.26 6.20 -7.95
N TYR A 15 -6.52 5.96 -9.04
CA TYR A 15 -5.70 4.76 -9.20
C TYR A 15 -4.63 4.65 -8.11
N VAL A 16 -3.89 5.74 -7.85
CA VAL A 16 -2.89 5.80 -6.77
C VAL A 16 -3.54 5.57 -5.41
N ALA A 17 -4.70 6.17 -5.14
CA ALA A 17 -5.42 5.98 -3.88
C ALA A 17 -5.85 4.53 -3.67
N VAL A 18 -6.37 3.87 -4.71
CA VAL A 18 -6.80 2.46 -4.66
C VAL A 18 -5.61 1.52 -4.36
N LEU A 19 -4.40 1.86 -4.81
CA LEU A 19 -3.20 1.09 -4.47
C LEU A 19 -2.70 1.41 -3.06
N VAL A 20 -2.52 2.69 -2.71
CA VAL A 20 -1.83 3.11 -1.48
C VAL A 20 -2.68 2.90 -0.23
N ILE A 21 -3.99 3.19 -0.27
CA ILE A 21 -4.88 3.11 0.90
C ILE A 21 -4.90 1.69 1.49
N PRO A 22 -5.01 0.65 0.63
CA PRO A 22 -4.55 -0.71 0.81
C PRO A 22 -3.60 -0.98 1.96
N PHE A 23 -2.38 -0.66 1.58
CA PHE A 23 -1.16 -0.87 2.31
C PHE A 23 -1.02 0.10 3.47
N TRP A 24 -1.55 1.31 3.39
CA TRP A 24 -1.59 2.25 4.51
C TRP A 24 -2.31 1.60 5.70
N LYS A 25 -3.48 1.01 5.46
CA LYS A 25 -4.25 0.33 6.49
C LYS A 25 -3.53 -0.91 7.01
N LEU A 26 -2.84 -1.63 6.13
CA LEU A 26 -2.08 -2.83 6.46
C LEU A 26 -0.86 -2.54 7.36
N TRP A 27 -0.07 -1.52 7.01
CA TRP A 27 1.06 -1.07 7.82
C TRP A 27 0.59 -0.55 9.19
N LYS A 28 -0.52 0.19 9.24
CA LYS A 28 -1.13 0.62 10.50
C LYS A 28 -1.54 -0.56 11.39
N ARG A 29 -2.08 -1.64 10.80
CA ARG A 29 -2.46 -2.86 11.56
C ARG A 29 -1.26 -3.64 12.08
N THR A 30 -0.13 -3.60 11.39
CA THR A 30 1.10 -4.31 11.78
C THR A 30 2.00 -3.50 12.71
N GLY A 31 1.54 -2.33 13.17
CA GLY A 31 2.25 -1.44 14.10
C GLY A 31 3.34 -0.59 13.44
N HIS A 32 3.39 -0.55 12.10
CA HIS A 32 4.37 0.23 11.36
C HIS A 32 3.84 1.61 10.97
N SER A 33 4.77 2.50 10.59
CA SER A 33 4.45 3.83 10.07
C SER A 33 3.65 3.70 8.77
N PRO A 34 2.47 4.35 8.66
CA PRO A 34 1.66 4.25 7.45
C PRO A 34 2.30 4.85 6.20
N TRP A 35 3.28 5.74 6.36
CA TRP A 35 4.06 6.33 5.27
C TRP A 35 4.83 5.29 4.45
N LEU A 36 5.11 4.11 5.01
CA LEU A 36 5.68 2.98 4.26
C LEU A 36 4.79 2.50 3.12
N SER A 37 3.50 2.86 3.11
CA SER A 37 2.60 2.59 1.98
C SER A 37 3.01 3.33 0.71
N LEU A 38 3.76 4.44 0.78
CA LEU A 38 4.25 5.14 -0.40
C LEU A 38 5.33 4.34 -1.14
N LEU A 39 6.09 3.51 -0.43
CA LEU A 39 7.11 2.65 -1.05
C LEU A 39 6.47 1.57 -1.96
N MET A 40 5.18 1.29 -1.79
CA MET A 40 4.41 0.33 -2.61
C MET A 40 4.24 0.78 -4.07
N LEU A 41 4.53 2.06 -4.37
CA LEU A 41 4.63 2.54 -5.74
C LEU A 41 5.78 1.85 -6.50
N VAL A 42 6.75 1.27 -5.79
CA VAL A 42 7.82 0.47 -6.36
C VAL A 42 7.36 -1.00 -6.41
N PRO A 43 7.23 -1.63 -7.59
CA PRO A 43 6.71 -3.00 -7.71
C PRO A 43 7.45 -4.04 -6.85
N LEU A 44 8.77 -3.89 -6.70
CA LEU A 44 9.60 -4.78 -5.88
C LEU A 44 9.22 -4.74 -4.40
N VAL A 45 8.83 -3.58 -3.88
CA VAL A 45 8.42 -3.43 -2.48
C VAL A 45 7.12 -4.17 -2.22
N ASN A 46 6.21 -4.24 -3.20
CA ASN A 46 4.99 -5.03 -3.07
C ASN A 46 5.33 -6.51 -2.84
N PHE A 47 6.27 -7.08 -3.59
CA PHE A 47 6.73 -8.46 -3.35
C PHE A 47 7.34 -8.61 -1.96
N ILE A 48 8.28 -7.74 -1.57
CA ILE A 48 8.91 -7.79 -0.24
C ILE A 48 7.84 -7.72 0.85
N SER A 49 6.85 -6.84 0.71
CA SER A 49 5.79 -6.67 1.70
C SER A 49 4.93 -7.92 1.85
N LEU A 50 4.66 -8.66 0.77
CA LEU A 50 3.98 -9.96 0.83
C LEU A 50 4.81 -10.98 1.63
N TYR A 51 6.12 -11.05 1.40
CA TYR A 51 7.02 -11.91 2.18
C TYR A 51 7.03 -11.52 3.66
N VAL A 52 7.15 -10.23 3.97
CA VAL A 52 7.13 -9.73 5.35
C VAL A 52 5.82 -10.13 6.03
N LEU A 53 4.67 -9.96 5.38
CA LEU A 53 3.37 -10.34 5.93
C LEU A 53 3.18 -11.85 6.10
N ALA A 54 3.78 -12.65 5.22
CA ALA A 54 3.71 -14.11 5.29
C ALA A 54 4.51 -14.67 6.47
N PHE A 55 5.68 -14.09 6.77
CA PHE A 55 6.58 -14.60 7.82
C PHE A 55 6.47 -13.85 9.15
N LYS A 56 5.88 -12.66 9.18
CA LYS A 56 5.70 -11.89 10.41
C LYS A 56 4.49 -12.42 11.19
N ALA A 57 4.69 -12.65 12.49
CA ALA A 57 3.60 -12.99 13.40
C ALA A 57 2.49 -11.93 13.37
N TRP A 58 1.25 -12.37 13.20
CA TRP A 58 0.12 -11.46 13.15
C TRP A 58 -0.24 -10.99 14.56
N PRO A 59 -0.62 -9.70 14.75
CA PRO A 59 -0.96 -9.19 16.08
C PRO A 59 -2.11 -9.94 16.75
N THR A 60 -2.97 -10.60 15.97
CA THR A 60 -4.11 -11.40 16.44
C THR A 60 -3.73 -12.80 16.91
N GLU A 61 -2.54 -13.29 16.56
CA GLU A 61 -2.08 -14.64 16.85
C GLU A 61 -1.59 -14.80 18.30
N ASN A 62 -1.19 -13.70 18.94
CA ASN A 62 -0.72 -13.68 20.33
C ASN A 62 -1.83 -13.40 21.36
N LYS A 63 -3.09 -13.68 21.04
CA LYS A 63 -4.22 -13.58 22.00
C LYS A 63 -4.65 -14.95 22.56
N GLY A 64 -3.68 -15.83 22.77
CA GLY A 64 -3.84 -17.10 23.50
C GLY A 64 -3.57 -16.92 24.98
#